data_AF-A0A674JLC5-F1
#
_entry.id   AF-A0A674JLC5-F1
#
_cell.length_a   1.000
_cell.length_b   1.000
_cell.length_c   1.000
_cell.angle_alpha   90.00
_cell.angle_beta   90.00
_cell.angle_gamma   90.00
#
_symmetry.space_group_name_H-M   'P 1'
#
loop_
_entity.id
_entity.type
_entity.pdbx_description
1 polymer ?
#
loop_
_entity_poly.entity_id
_entity_poly.type
_entity_poly.pdbx_seq_one_letter_code
_entity_poly.pdbx_strand_id
1 'polypeptide(L)'
;LVYNIISYSKVTDDSQLQEVDICIPHADVTSNLTLIEAAGQICVSYWKGPYRLGCIFHHGDHIVAVNDLRTQSIDEVSLFVSRSMRKEVKLTVRRIPDSDIFHIKGCSCS
;
A
#
# COMPACT_ATOMS: atom_id res chain seq x y z
N LEU A 1 -5.52 -1.58 -21.59
CA LEU A 1 -4.85 -2.79 -21.05
C LEU A 1 -3.34 -2.80 -21.26
N VAL A 2 -2.79 -2.14 -22.29
CA VAL A 2 -1.33 -2.12 -22.55
C VAL A 2 -0.57 -1.03 -21.77
N TYR A 3 -1.23 0.08 -21.40
CA TYR A 3 -0.56 1.20 -20.70
C TYR A 3 -0.16 0.92 -19.25
N ASN A 4 -0.77 -0.07 -18.58
CA ASN A 4 -0.44 -0.40 -17.19
C ASN A 4 0.75 -1.37 -17.06
N ILE A 5 1.17 -2.03 -18.15
CA ILE A 5 2.29 -2.98 -18.12
C ILE A 5 3.64 -2.23 -18.15
N ILE A 6 3.66 -1.04 -18.75
CA ILE A 6 4.91 -0.29 -19.00
C ILE A 6 5.54 0.21 -17.69
N SER A 7 4.74 0.47 -16.64
CA SER A 7 5.28 0.99 -15.37
C SER A 7 5.98 -0.06 -14.50
N TYR A 8 5.72 -1.35 -14.67
CA TYR A 8 6.34 -2.41 -13.86
C TYR A 8 7.76 -2.75 -14.35
N SER A 9 8.05 -2.52 -15.63
CA SER A 9 9.32 -2.90 -16.27
C SER A 9 10.53 -2.02 -15.92
N LYS A 10 10.36 -0.96 -15.12
CA LYS A 10 11.46 -0.05 -14.76
C LYS A 10 12.13 -0.33 -13.41
N VAL A 11 11.56 -1.19 -12.56
CA VAL A 11 12.16 -1.51 -11.26
C VAL A 11 12.52 -2.99 -11.24
N THR A 12 13.61 -3.33 -11.93
CA THR A 12 14.22 -4.66 -11.91
C THR A 12 15.25 -4.81 -10.78
N ASP A 13 15.48 -3.76 -9.99
CA ASP A 13 16.42 -3.80 -8.87
C ASP A 13 15.72 -3.43 -7.56
N ASP A 14 15.43 -4.47 -6.77
CA ASP A 14 14.87 -4.36 -5.42
C ASP A 14 15.74 -3.45 -4.52
N SER A 15 17.03 -3.23 -4.84
CA SER A 15 17.94 -2.37 -4.08
C SER A 15 17.53 -0.89 -4.04
N GLN A 16 16.68 -0.45 -4.97
CA GLN A 16 16.23 0.94 -5.06
C GLN A 16 14.90 1.20 -4.34
N LEU A 17 14.21 0.16 -3.88
CA LEU A 17 12.94 0.31 -3.18
C LEU A 17 13.16 0.77 -1.74
N GLN A 18 12.35 1.73 -1.30
CA GLN A 18 12.39 2.25 0.07
C GLN A 18 11.34 1.55 0.93
N GLU A 19 11.71 1.12 2.13
CA GLU A 19 10.75 0.62 3.10
C GLU A 19 10.13 1.81 3.86
N VAL A 20 8.80 1.91 3.81
CA VAL A 20 8.04 3.00 4.43
C VAL A 20 6.99 2.39 5.36
N ASP A 21 7.02 2.81 6.62
CA ASP A 21 6.00 2.48 7.61
C ASP A 21 4.86 3.49 7.58
N ILE A 22 3.63 3.01 7.47
CA ILE A 22 2.42 3.82 7.38
C ILE A 22 1.44 3.37 8.47
N CYS A 23 1.18 4.23 9.45
CA CYS A 23 0.20 3.98 10.51
C CYS A 23 -1.17 4.52 10.10
N ILE A 24 -2.18 3.65 10.08
CA ILE A 24 -3.54 3.98 9.62
C ILE A 24 -4.53 3.48 10.67
N PRO A 25 -5.57 4.26 11.04
CA PRO A 25 -6.62 3.75 11.90
C PRO A 25 -7.21 2.45 11.35
N HIS A 26 -7.41 1.47 12.22
CA HIS A 26 -7.81 0.11 11.82
C HIS A 26 -9.03 0.09 10.89
N ALA A 27 -10.08 0.82 11.25
CA ALA A 27 -11.31 0.93 10.46
C ALA A 27 -11.09 1.58 9.08
N ASP A 28 -10.10 2.45 8.94
CA ASP A 28 -9.79 3.09 7.66
C ASP A 28 -9.03 2.13 6.73
N VAL A 29 -8.20 1.21 7.27
CA VAL A 29 -7.57 0.15 6.46
C VAL A 29 -8.64 -0.73 5.83
N THR A 30 -9.56 -1.26 6.63
CA THR A 30 -10.58 -2.21 6.16
C THR A 30 -11.57 -1.60 5.17
N SER A 31 -11.82 -0.29 5.27
CA SER A 31 -12.87 0.38 4.49
C SER A 31 -12.36 1.07 3.23
N ASN A 32 -11.07 1.43 3.19
CA ASN A 32 -10.55 2.34 2.16
C ASN A 32 -9.36 1.79 1.35
N LEU A 33 -8.72 0.71 1.79
CA LEU A 33 -7.59 0.10 1.09
C LEU A 33 -8.07 -1.09 0.25
N THR A 34 -7.64 -1.14 -1.01
CA THR A 34 -7.79 -2.31 -1.87
C THR A 34 -6.42 -2.82 -2.29
N LEU A 35 -6.26 -4.14 -2.21
CA LEU A 35 -5.04 -4.83 -2.57
C LEU A 35 -5.29 -5.71 -3.79
N ILE A 36 -4.24 -5.96 -4.57
CA ILE A 36 -4.22 -6.95 -5.65
C ILE A 36 -2.92 -7.73 -5.58
N GLU A 37 -2.97 -9.01 -5.91
CA GLU A 37 -1.75 -9.79 -6.11
C GLU A 37 -1.30 -9.66 -7.56
N ALA A 38 -0.10 -9.15 -7.76
CA ALA A 38 0.51 -8.98 -9.09
C ALA A 38 1.96 -9.46 -9.03
N ALA A 39 2.34 -10.36 -9.95
CA ALA A 39 3.68 -10.93 -10.01
C ALA A 39 4.19 -11.51 -8.67
N GLY A 40 3.29 -12.10 -7.87
CA GLY A 40 3.61 -12.67 -6.55
C GLY A 40 3.83 -11.62 -5.44
N GLN A 41 3.47 -10.36 -5.68
CA GLN A 41 3.55 -9.26 -4.72
C GLN A 41 2.16 -8.74 -4.37
N ILE A 42 1.97 -8.34 -3.11
CA ILE A 42 0.72 -7.77 -2.61
C ILE A 42 0.75 -6.25 -2.84
N CYS A 43 0.18 -5.79 -3.93
CA CYS A 43 0.24 -4.39 -4.34
C CYS A 43 -0.99 -3.61 -3.87
N VAL A 44 -0.80 -2.33 -3.53
CA VAL A 44 -1.90 -1.38 -3.35
C VAL A 44 -2.48 -1.07 -4.73
N SER A 45 -3.75 -1.43 -4.93
CA SER A 45 -4.46 -1.13 -6.19
C SER A 45 -5.33 0.10 -6.09
N TYR A 46 -5.78 0.45 -4.88
CA TYR A 46 -6.62 1.62 -4.65
C TYR A 46 -6.56 2.10 -3.19
N TRP A 47 -6.62 3.42 -3.01
CA TRP A 47 -6.75 4.07 -1.72
C TRP A 47 -7.83 5.15 -1.76
N LYS A 48 -8.88 4.99 -0.96
CA LYS A 48 -9.99 5.96 -0.82
C LYS A 48 -10.01 6.61 0.56
N GLY A 49 -8.84 6.91 1.11
CA GLY A 49 -8.72 7.46 2.45
C GLY A 49 -9.54 8.74 2.65
N PRO A 50 -10.01 9.00 3.88
CA PRO A 50 -10.59 10.29 4.23
C PRO A 50 -9.54 11.40 4.16
N TYR A 51 -10.01 12.63 3.92
CA TYR A 51 -9.14 13.81 3.75
C TYR A 51 -8.09 13.97 4.86
N ARG A 52 -8.48 13.69 6.10
CA ARG A 52 -7.61 13.79 7.28
C ARG A 52 -6.35 12.90 7.23
N LEU A 53 -6.37 11.82 6.45
CA LEU A 53 -5.22 10.90 6.32
C LEU A 53 -4.30 11.27 5.17
N GLY A 54 -4.75 12.10 4.22
CA GLY A 54 -3.95 12.52 3.08
C GLY A 54 -3.66 11.41 2.05
N CYS A 55 -2.77 11.75 1.11
CA CYS A 55 -2.33 10.88 0.03
C CYS A 55 -1.08 10.08 0.47
N ILE A 56 -1.30 8.96 1.15
CA ILE A 56 -0.25 8.20 1.85
C ILE A 56 0.33 7.03 1.05
N PHE A 57 -0.41 6.50 0.07
CA PHE A 57 0.04 5.40 -0.78
C PHE A 57 0.46 5.90 -2.16
N HIS A 58 1.43 5.20 -2.75
CA HIS A 58 1.93 5.45 -4.10
C HIS A 58 1.58 4.28 -5.01
N HIS A 59 1.48 4.56 -6.30
CA HIS A 59 1.34 3.54 -7.33
C HIS A 59 2.58 2.63 -7.31
N GLY A 60 2.34 1.33 -7.17
CA GLY A 60 3.40 0.33 -7.06
C GLY A 60 3.88 0.06 -5.63
N ASP A 61 3.31 0.70 -4.61
CA ASP A 61 3.51 0.25 -3.24
C ASP A 61 3.07 -1.21 -3.09
N HIS A 62 3.93 -2.03 -2.51
CA HIS A 62 3.55 -3.38 -2.10
C HIS A 62 3.76 -3.61 -0.61
N ILE A 63 2.76 -4.24 -0.01
CA ILE A 63 2.72 -4.57 1.42
C ILE A 63 3.70 -5.71 1.68
N VAL A 64 4.62 -5.50 2.62
CA VAL A 64 5.56 -6.54 3.08
C VAL A 64 5.33 -6.97 4.53
N ALA A 65 4.70 -6.12 5.35
CA ALA A 65 4.33 -6.46 6.71
C ALA A 65 3.09 -5.72 7.22
N VAL A 66 2.42 -6.34 8.18
CA VAL A 66 1.32 -5.77 8.97
C VAL A 66 1.71 -5.86 10.44
N ASN A 67 1.81 -4.72 11.13
CA ASN A 67 2.22 -4.66 12.54
C ASN A 67 3.50 -5.46 12.82
N ASP A 68 4.53 -5.27 11.99
CA ASP A 68 5.84 -5.94 12.08
C ASP A 68 5.81 -7.44 11.71
N LEU A 69 4.62 -8.00 11.41
CA LEU A 69 4.48 -9.37 10.93
C LEU A 69 4.59 -9.41 9.40
N ARG A 70 5.61 -10.10 8.89
CA ARG A 70 5.77 -10.31 7.44
C ARG A 70 4.59 -11.07 6.87
N THR A 71 4.24 -10.74 5.64
CA THR A 71 3.12 -11.35 4.92
C THR A 71 3.53 -11.74 3.49
N GLN A 72 2.91 -12.79 2.96
CA GLN A 72 3.18 -13.35 1.64
C GLN A 72 1.90 -13.46 0.78
N SER A 73 0.72 -13.24 1.36
CA SER A 73 -0.55 -13.26 0.63
C SER A 73 -1.55 -12.23 1.14
N ILE A 74 -2.54 -11.88 0.32
CA ILE A 74 -3.66 -11.01 0.73
C ILE A 74 -4.43 -11.63 1.91
N ASP A 75 -4.55 -12.96 1.96
CA ASP A 75 -5.24 -13.65 3.05
C ASP A 75 -4.52 -13.46 4.39
N GLU A 76 -3.19 -13.49 4.40
CA GLU A 76 -2.40 -13.18 5.59
C GLU A 76 -2.54 -11.71 6.00
N VAL A 77 -2.50 -10.77 5.05
CA VAL A 77 -2.76 -9.35 5.34
C VAL A 77 -4.14 -9.19 5.98
N SER A 78 -5.17 -9.77 5.38
CA SER A 78 -6.55 -9.74 5.87
C SER A 78 -6.66 -10.35 7.28
N LEU A 79 -5.98 -11.47 7.52
CA LEU A 79 -5.93 -12.13 8.82
C LEU A 79 -5.27 -11.27 9.90
N PHE A 80 -4.11 -10.68 9.59
CA PHE A 80 -3.37 -9.84 10.54
C PHE A 80 -4.10 -8.53 10.83
N VAL A 81 -4.69 -7.90 9.82
CA VAL A 81 -5.51 -6.70 10.00
C VAL A 81 -6.74 -7.03 10.84
N SER A 82 -7.51 -8.07 10.48
CA SER A 82 -8.76 -8.40 11.20
C SER A 82 -8.54 -8.80 12.65
N ARG A 83 -7.40 -9.39 13.00
CA ARG A 83 -7.03 -9.77 14.37
C ARG A 83 -6.24 -8.69 15.13
N SER A 84 -5.91 -7.58 14.50
CA SER A 84 -5.20 -6.48 15.17
C SER A 84 -6.08 -5.84 16.23
N MET A 85 -5.62 -5.90 17.49
CA MET A 85 -6.25 -5.18 18.62
C MET A 85 -5.77 -3.71 18.72
N ARG A 86 -4.86 -3.28 17.84
CA ARG A 86 -4.31 -1.91 17.82
C ARG A 86 -5.34 -0.94 17.22
N LYS A 87 -5.41 0.28 17.77
CA LYS A 87 -6.24 1.37 17.22
C LYS A 87 -5.78 1.78 15.81
N GLU A 88 -4.47 1.71 15.58
CA GLU A 88 -3.84 1.92 14.29
C GLU A 88 -3.09 0.66 13.87
N VAL A 89 -3.17 0.34 12.59
CA VAL A 89 -2.41 -0.72 11.94
C VAL A 89 -1.21 -0.08 11.26
N LYS A 90 -0.02 -0.62 11.52
CA LYS A 90 1.18 -0.26 10.78
C LYS A 90 1.29 -1.15 9.55
N LEU A 91 1.22 -0.57 8.36
CA LEU A 91 1.56 -1.24 7.12
C LEU A 91 2.97 -0.85 6.72
N THR A 92 3.83 -1.84 6.54
CA THR A 92 5.16 -1.64 5.99
C THR A 92 5.08 -1.92 4.50
N VAL A 93 5.45 -0.93 3.68
CA VAL A 93 5.43 -1.04 2.22
C VAL A 93 6.83 -0.89 1.66
N ARG A 94 7.12 -1.58 0.56
CA ARG A 94 8.25 -1.24 -0.30
C ARG A 94 7.74 -0.33 -1.41
N ARG A 95 8.38 0.83 -1.54
CA ARG A 95 7.95 1.93 -2.41
C ARG A 95 9.02 2.23 -3.45
N ILE A 96 8.56 2.46 -4.68
CA ILE A 96 9.39 3.00 -5.75
C ILE A 96 9.63 4.48 -5.46
N PRO A 97 10.88 4.96 -5.36
CA PRO A 97 11.16 6.39 -5.20
C PRO A 97 10.50 7.20 -6.31
N ASP A 98 9.97 8.38 -5.95
CA ASP A 98 9.35 9.34 -6.88
C ASP A 98 8.19 8.77 -7.73
N SER A 99 7.54 7.70 -7.25
CA SER A 99 6.36 7.14 -7.91
C SER A 99 5.12 8.02 -7.75
N ASP A 100 4.20 7.89 -8.71
CA ASP A 100 2.92 8.61 -8.68
C ASP A 100 2.13 8.27 -7.41
N ILE A 101 1.34 9.23 -6.91
CA ILE A 101 0.62 9.09 -5.64
C ILE A 101 -0.85 8.73 -5.88
N PHE A 102 -1.41 7.88 -5.02
CA PHE A 102 -2.86 7.70 -4.95
C PHE A 102 -3.52 8.93 -4.30
N HIS A 103 -3.96 9.86 -5.15
CA HIS A 103 -4.63 11.08 -4.70
C HIS A 103 -6.02 10.80 -4.15
N ILE A 104 -6.24 11.24 -2.91
CA ILE A 104 -7.58 11.29 -2.33
C ILE A 104 -8.38 12.47 -2.93
N LYS A 105 -9.71 12.35 -3.00
CA LYS A 105 -10.56 13.38 -3.58
C LYS A 105 -10.41 14.70 -2.82
N GLY A 106 -10.05 15.76 -3.55
CA GLY A 106 -9.93 17.11 -3.01
C GLY A 106 -8.59 17.43 -2.35
N CYS A 107 -7.56 16.58 -2.49
CA CYS A 107 -6.21 16.92 -2.04
C CYS A 107 -5.65 18.14 -2.79
N SER A 108 -4.74 18.86 -2.14
CA SER A 108 -3.97 19.96 -2.74
C SER A 108 -2.59 19.52 -3.27
N CYS A 109 -2.35 18.22 -3.41
CA CYS A 109 -1.13 17.69 -4.01
C CYS A 109 -1.03 18.14 -5.49
N SER A 110 0.18 18.47 -5.92
CA SER A 110 0.50 18.90 -7.29
C SER A 110 0.61 17.71 -8.23
#